data_AF-A0A6G9Y6U5-F1
#
_entry.id   AF-A0A6G9Y6U5-F1
#
_cell.length_a   1.000
_cell.length_b   1.000
_cell.length_c   1.000
_cell.angle_alpha   90.00
_cell.angle_beta   90.00
_cell.angle_gamma   90.00
#
_symmetry.space_group_name_H-M   'P 1'
#
loop_
_entity.id
_entity.type
_entity.pdbx_description
1 polymer ?
#
loop_
_entity_poly.entity_id
_entity_poly.type
_entity_poly.pdbx_seq_one_letter_code
_entity_poly.pdbx_strand_id
1 'polypeptide(L)'
;MVARKSSAVAARRLARERLALERAKQAERNKANEADLVEYLLLGQRIETANVEYAESVSAARDRHDQTIAILRQRQADCLRQMSGRGEMDASIADRVGMPIKEVRRITRTRTNGRASNRRGAEEGGTEHGC
;
A
#
# COMPACT_ATOMS: atom_id res chain seq x y z
N MET A 1 50.42 43.94 50.23
CA MET A 1 49.12 43.82 49.52
C MET A 1 49.17 43.13 48.14
N VAL A 2 50.31 42.63 47.65
CA VAL A 2 50.45 42.08 46.28
C VAL A 2 50.04 40.59 46.19
N ALA A 3 50.27 39.79 47.24
CA ALA A 3 49.99 38.34 47.25
C ALA A 3 48.50 37.97 47.11
N ARG A 4 47.56 38.84 47.51
CA ARG A 4 46.11 38.59 47.35
C ARG A 4 45.63 38.79 45.91
N LYS A 5 46.33 39.58 45.10
CA LYS A 5 45.97 39.85 43.71
C LYS A 5 46.37 38.67 42.80
N SER A 6 47.50 38.00 43.07
CA SER A 6 47.95 36.83 42.31
C SER A 6 47.05 35.60 42.54
N SER A 7 46.58 35.37 43.77
CA SER A 7 45.66 34.26 44.07
C SER A 7 44.28 34.43 43.41
N ALA A 8 43.76 35.66 43.37
CA ALA A 8 42.50 35.97 42.68
C ALA A 8 42.60 35.76 41.16
N VAL A 9 43.74 36.07 40.55
CA VAL A 9 43.98 35.82 39.11
C VAL A 9 44.08 34.32 38.81
N ALA A 10 44.78 33.55 39.65
CA ALA A 10 44.87 32.09 39.51
C ALA A 10 43.50 31.40 39.65
N ALA A 11 42.69 31.82 40.63
CA ALA A 11 41.34 31.29 40.82
C ALA A 11 40.43 31.57 39.61
N ARG A 12 40.50 32.77 39.03
CA ARG A 12 39.75 33.12 37.81
C ARG A 12 40.17 32.30 36.61
N ARG A 13 41.47 32.01 36.47
CA ARG A 13 41.99 31.17 35.38
C ARG A 13 41.46 29.75 35.49
N LEU A 14 41.53 29.13 36.67
CA LEU A 14 41.00 27.79 36.91
C LEU A 14 39.48 27.71 36.68
N ALA A 15 38.72 28.74 37.08
CA ALA A 15 37.28 28.80 36.84
C ALA A 15 36.95 28.86 35.34
N ARG A 16 37.71 29.64 34.55
CA ARG A 16 37.55 29.70 33.09
C ARG A 16 37.91 28.38 32.41
N GLU A 17 38.98 27.73 32.84
CA GLU A 17 39.41 26.43 32.31
C GLU A 17 38.34 25.34 32.58
N ARG A 18 37.76 25.31 33.79
CA ARG A 18 36.64 24.40 34.11
C ARG A 18 35.41 24.66 33.24
N LEU A 19 35.00 25.93 33.11
CA LEU A 19 33.84 26.29 32.29
C LEU A 19 34.06 25.95 30.81
N ALA A 20 35.26 26.16 30.29
CA ALA A 20 35.59 25.80 28.92
C ALA A 20 35.51 24.28 28.69
N LEU A 21 36.00 23.49 29.64
CA LEU A 21 35.94 22.03 29.59
C LEU A 21 34.49 21.51 29.69
N GLU A 22 33.66 22.10 30.55
CA GLU A 22 32.24 21.77 30.64
C GLU A 22 31.49 22.11 29.35
N ARG A 23 31.76 23.27 28.74
CA ARG A 23 31.18 23.64 27.45
C ARG A 23 31.61 22.70 26.33
N ALA A 24 32.88 22.28 26.30
CA ALA A 24 33.35 21.29 25.34
C ALA A 24 32.64 19.95 25.51
N LYS A 25 32.52 19.44 26.74
CA LYS A 25 31.76 18.21 27.02
C LYS A 25 30.28 18.33 26.65
N GLN A 26 29.66 19.49 26.89
CA GLN A 26 28.28 19.72 26.49
C GLN A 26 28.13 19.73 24.97
N ALA A 27 29.05 20.38 24.25
CA ALA A 27 29.04 20.43 22.80
C ALA A 27 29.14 19.02 22.19
N GLU A 28 30.04 18.17 22.72
CA GLU A 28 30.15 16.77 22.27
C GLU A 28 28.87 15.97 22.53
N ARG A 29 28.25 16.12 23.70
CA ARG A 29 26.96 15.46 24.00
C ARG A 29 25.84 15.95 23.08
N ASN A 30 25.75 17.25 22.85
CA ASN A 30 24.75 17.81 21.96
C ASN A 30 24.92 17.28 20.54
N LYS A 31 26.16 17.22 20.04
CA LYS A 31 26.47 16.68 18.72
C LYS A 31 26.07 15.20 18.60
N ALA A 32 26.35 14.39 19.63
CA ALA A 32 25.92 12.99 19.65
C ALA A 32 24.38 12.87 19.67
N ASN A 33 23.71 13.62 20.55
CA ASN A 33 22.25 13.62 20.64
C ASN A 33 21.58 14.10 19.34
N GLU A 34 22.16 15.09 18.66
CA GLU A 34 21.68 15.57 17.36
C GLU A 34 21.79 14.48 16.30
N ALA A 35 22.90 13.75 16.27
CA ALA A 35 23.07 12.62 15.34
C ALA A 35 22.05 11.50 15.63
N ASP A 36 21.89 11.12 16.89
CA ASP A 36 20.92 10.09 17.30
C ASP A 36 19.48 10.51 16.97
N LEU A 37 19.15 11.80 17.16
CA LEU A 37 17.84 12.33 16.81
C LEU A 37 17.57 12.27 15.30
N VAL A 38 18.56 12.62 14.48
CA VAL A 38 18.45 12.50 13.02
C VAL A 38 18.23 11.04 12.63
N GLU A 39 18.98 10.11 13.20
CA GLU A 39 18.81 8.67 12.93
C GLU A 39 17.40 8.19 13.35
N TYR A 40 16.94 8.56 14.54
CA TYR A 40 15.61 8.22 15.03
C TYR A 40 14.50 8.74 14.08
N LEU A 41 14.61 9.99 13.61
CA LEU A 41 13.64 10.56 12.68
C LEU A 41 13.65 9.87 11.32
N LEU A 42 14.83 9.49 10.81
CA LEU A 42 14.96 8.72 9.58
C LEU A 42 14.35 7.32 9.71
N LEU A 43 14.53 6.66 10.86
CA LEU A 43 13.89 5.38 11.15
C LEU A 43 12.35 5.52 11.16
N GLY A 44 11.84 6.58 11.80
CA GLY A 44 10.41 6.89 11.78
C GLY A 44 9.87 7.06 10.35
N GLN A 45 10.56 7.84 9.52
CA GLN A 45 10.18 8.01 8.12
C GLN A 45 10.18 6.68 7.34
N ARG A 46 11.20 5.84 7.55
CA ARG A 46 11.27 4.51 6.90
C ARG A 46 10.14 3.59 7.31
N ILE A 47 9.75 3.61 8.60
CA ILE A 47 8.61 2.85 9.10
C ILE A 47 7.32 3.31 8.42
N GLU A 48 7.10 4.62 8.32
CA GLU A 48 5.91 5.16 7.64
C GLU A 48 5.88 4.78 6.16
N THR A 49 7.00 4.88 5.44
CA THR A 49 7.09 4.41 4.04
C THR A 49 6.75 2.93 3.93
N ALA A 50 7.33 2.07 4.79
CA ALA A 50 7.04 0.65 4.77
C ALA A 50 5.55 0.34 5.08
N ASN A 51 4.92 1.09 5.97
CA ASN A 51 3.49 0.95 6.27
C ASN A 51 2.61 1.31 5.07
N VAL A 52 2.95 2.38 4.35
CA VAL A 52 2.23 2.78 3.12
C VAL A 52 2.38 1.71 2.04
N GLU A 53 3.60 1.26 1.77
CA GLU A 53 3.87 0.19 0.79
C GLU A 53 3.11 -1.10 1.14
N TYR A 54 3.10 -1.47 2.42
CA TYR A 54 2.32 -2.61 2.89
C TYR A 54 0.82 -2.43 2.62
N ALA A 55 0.24 -1.28 2.98
CA ALA A 55 -1.18 -1.01 2.77
C ALA A 55 -1.58 -1.06 1.29
N GLU A 56 -0.76 -0.47 0.41
CA GLU A 56 -0.96 -0.52 -1.04
C GLU A 56 -0.90 -1.94 -1.58
N SER A 57 0.08 -2.74 -1.13
CA SER A 57 0.22 -4.13 -1.56
C SER A 57 -0.98 -4.99 -1.16
N VAL A 58 -1.52 -4.78 0.05
CA VAL A 58 -2.71 -5.48 0.55
C VAL A 58 -3.95 -5.07 -0.25
N SER A 59 -4.11 -3.78 -0.53
CA SER A 59 -5.22 -3.29 -1.37
C SER A 59 -5.17 -3.92 -2.76
N ALA A 60 -4.01 -3.86 -3.44
CA ALA A 60 -3.84 -4.45 -4.76
C ALA A 60 -4.03 -5.98 -4.77
N ALA A 61 -3.67 -6.68 -3.69
CA ALA A 61 -3.94 -8.11 -3.56
C ALA A 61 -5.43 -8.40 -3.42
N ARG A 62 -6.17 -7.60 -2.64
CA ARG A 62 -7.63 -7.72 -2.49
C ARG A 62 -8.35 -7.46 -3.80
N ASP A 63 -7.97 -6.40 -4.51
CA ASP A 63 -8.58 -6.06 -5.80
C ASP A 63 -8.40 -7.20 -6.82
N ARG A 64 -7.19 -7.76 -6.92
CA ARG A 64 -6.91 -8.92 -7.80
C ARG A 64 -7.70 -10.16 -7.39
N HIS A 65 -7.81 -10.44 -6.10
CA HIS A 65 -8.60 -11.54 -5.59
C HIS A 65 -10.08 -11.37 -5.98
N ASP A 66 -10.65 -10.20 -5.72
CA ASP A 66 -12.08 -9.94 -5.96
C ASP A 66 -12.41 -9.96 -7.45
N GLN A 67 -11.54 -9.40 -8.30
CA GLN A 67 -11.64 -9.53 -9.75
C GLN A 67 -11.59 -11.00 -10.21
N THR A 68 -10.68 -11.79 -9.65
CA THR A 68 -10.57 -13.22 -9.98
C THR A 68 -11.82 -13.98 -9.57
N ILE A 69 -12.33 -13.75 -8.36
CA ILE A 69 -13.57 -14.35 -7.89
C ILE A 69 -14.76 -13.93 -8.76
N ALA A 70 -14.84 -12.66 -9.16
CA ALA A 70 -15.88 -12.18 -10.07
C ALA A 70 -15.83 -12.90 -11.43
N ILE A 71 -14.64 -13.05 -12.03
CA ILE A 71 -14.44 -13.78 -13.28
C ILE A 71 -14.84 -15.24 -13.13
N LEU A 72 -14.42 -15.91 -12.05
CA LEU A 72 -14.74 -17.32 -11.81
C LEU A 72 -16.25 -17.53 -11.60
N ARG A 73 -16.91 -16.65 -10.82
CA ARG A 73 -18.37 -16.69 -10.65
C ARG A 73 -19.10 -16.44 -11.96
N GLN A 74 -18.62 -15.53 -12.79
CA GLN A 74 -19.18 -15.29 -14.11
C GLN A 74 -19.06 -16.54 -15.00
N ARG A 75 -17.89 -17.19 -15.01
CA ARG A 75 -17.69 -18.45 -15.74
C ARG A 75 -18.59 -19.57 -15.21
N GLN A 76 -18.74 -19.70 -13.90
CA GLN A 76 -19.68 -20.66 -13.30
C GLN A 76 -21.10 -20.39 -13.78
N ALA A 77 -21.55 -19.14 -13.76
CA ALA A 77 -22.87 -18.75 -14.26
C ALA A 77 -23.06 -19.09 -15.74
N ASP A 78 -22.05 -18.83 -16.57
CA ASP A 78 -22.10 -19.14 -18.00
C ASP A 78 -22.16 -20.65 -18.25
N CYS A 79 -21.45 -21.48 -17.49
CA CYS A 79 -21.57 -22.93 -17.56
C CYS A 79 -23.00 -23.40 -17.23
N LEU A 80 -23.61 -22.89 -16.15
CA LEU A 80 -24.98 -23.26 -15.78
C LEU A 80 -26.00 -22.83 -16.85
N ARG A 81 -25.82 -21.63 -17.44
CA ARG A 81 -26.64 -21.18 -18.55
C ARG A 81 -26.48 -22.04 -19.79
N GLN A 82 -25.26 -22.52 -20.09
CA GLN A 82 -25.05 -23.45 -21.19
C GLN A 82 -25.73 -24.79 -20.95
N MET A 83 -25.71 -25.33 -19.72
CA MET A 83 -26.44 -26.55 -19.37
C MET A 83 -27.95 -26.37 -19.58
N SER A 84 -28.51 -25.29 -19.03
CA SER A 84 -29.92 -24.93 -19.23
C SER A 84 -30.27 -24.72 -20.71
N GLY A 85 -29.40 -24.05 -21.47
CA GLY A 85 -29.57 -23.82 -22.92
C GLY A 85 -29.53 -25.11 -23.76
N ARG A 86 -28.92 -26.19 -23.25
CA ARG A 86 -28.97 -27.53 -23.86
C ARG A 86 -30.23 -28.32 -23.47
N GLY A 87 -31.12 -27.73 -22.68
CA GLY A 87 -32.38 -28.34 -22.26
C GLY A 87 -32.32 -29.07 -20.91
N GLU A 88 -31.22 -28.97 -20.15
CA GLU A 88 -31.21 -29.53 -18.79
C GLU A 88 -32.17 -28.76 -17.87
N MET A 89 -32.95 -29.50 -17.09
CA MET A 89 -33.88 -28.93 -16.11
C MET A 89 -33.14 -28.34 -14.91
N ASP A 90 -33.60 -27.19 -14.40
CA ASP A 90 -33.02 -26.52 -13.23
C ASP A 90 -32.84 -27.46 -12.01
N ALA A 91 -33.77 -28.40 -11.81
CA ALA A 91 -33.69 -29.40 -10.74
C ALA A 91 -32.51 -30.36 -10.92
N SER A 92 -32.32 -30.89 -12.14
CA SER A 92 -31.18 -31.76 -12.43
C SER A 92 -29.84 -31.02 -12.34
N ILE A 93 -29.81 -29.74 -12.73
CA ILE A 93 -28.62 -28.91 -12.59
C ILE A 93 -28.31 -28.71 -11.09
N ALA A 94 -29.32 -28.33 -10.31
CA ALA A 94 -29.23 -28.13 -8.86
C ALA A 94 -28.69 -29.37 -8.13
N ASP A 95 -29.21 -30.55 -8.46
CA ASP A 95 -28.77 -31.82 -7.88
C ASP A 95 -27.31 -32.12 -8.20
N ARG A 96 -26.85 -31.85 -9.43
CA ARG A 96 -25.46 -32.11 -9.85
C ARG A 96 -24.43 -31.19 -9.20
N VAL A 97 -24.79 -29.93 -8.99
CA VAL A 97 -23.87 -28.91 -8.46
C VAL A 97 -24.02 -28.69 -6.96
N GLY A 98 -24.97 -29.38 -6.31
CA GLY A 98 -25.24 -29.26 -4.88
C GLY A 98 -25.74 -27.88 -4.47
N MET A 99 -26.48 -27.19 -5.34
CA MET A 99 -27.04 -25.86 -5.05
C MET A 99 -28.57 -25.88 -4.99
N PRO A 100 -29.21 -24.98 -4.22
CA PRO A 100 -30.65 -24.85 -4.22
C PRO A 100 -31.20 -24.49 -5.61
N ILE A 101 -32.34 -25.08 -6.01
CA ILE A 101 -33.00 -24.79 -7.30
C ILE A 101 -33.27 -23.29 -7.48
N LYS A 102 -33.62 -22.58 -6.41
CA LYS A 102 -33.83 -21.12 -6.44
C LYS A 102 -32.57 -20.37 -6.88
N GLU A 103 -31.41 -20.84 -6.44
CA GLU A 103 -30.11 -20.23 -6.74
C GLU A 103 -29.68 -20.52 -8.18
N VAL A 104 -29.87 -21.76 -8.65
CA VAL A 104 -29.69 -22.11 -10.06
C VAL A 104 -30.55 -21.22 -10.95
N ARG A 105 -31.86 -21.10 -10.64
CA ARG A 105 -32.79 -20.22 -11.37
C ARG A 105 -32.35 -18.76 -11.37
N ARG A 106 -31.88 -18.26 -10.23
CA ARG A 106 -31.38 -16.88 -10.11
C ARG A 106 -30.21 -16.66 -11.06
N ILE A 107 -29.23 -17.57 -11.05
CA ILE A 107 -28.01 -17.45 -11.86
C ILE A 107 -28.31 -17.62 -13.37
N THR A 108 -29.16 -18.59 -13.74
CA THR A 108 -29.49 -18.85 -15.16
C THR A 108 -30.37 -17.76 -15.77
N ARG A 109 -31.27 -17.15 -14.99
CA ARG A 109 -32.20 -16.11 -15.48
C ARG A 109 -31.65 -14.70 -15.43
N THR A 110 -30.69 -14.41 -14.55
CA THR A 110 -30.05 -13.10 -14.52
C THR A 110 -29.28 -12.95 -15.82
N ARG A 111 -29.80 -12.21 -16.81
CA ARG A 111 -29.04 -11.87 -18.01
C ARG A 111 -27.90 -10.94 -17.59
N THR A 112 -26.67 -11.37 -17.77
CA THR A 112 -25.54 -10.44 -17.77
C THR A 112 -25.69 -9.53 -18.98
N ASN A 113 -26.10 -8.28 -18.76
CA ASN A 113 -26.19 -7.21 -19.76
C ASN A 113 -24.83 -6.83 -20.41
N GLY A 114 -23.81 -7.69 -20.33
CA GLY A 114 -22.42 -7.37 -20.67
C GLY A 114 -21.94 -7.83 -22.06
N ARG A 115 -22.84 -8.16 -23.01
CA ARG A 115 -22.42 -8.70 -24.33
C ARG A 115 -22.77 -7.80 -25.52
N ALA A 116 -22.84 -6.47 -25.31
CA ALA A 116 -23.17 -5.50 -26.36
C ALA A 116 -22.03 -4.57 -26.80
N SER A 117 -20.84 -4.55 -26.17
CA SER A 117 -19.85 -3.50 -26.43
C SER A 117 -18.62 -3.88 -27.29
N ASN A 118 -18.44 -5.13 -27.74
CA ASN A 118 -17.16 -5.55 -28.36
C ASN A 118 -17.21 -5.81 -29.88
N ARG A 119 -17.99 -5.04 -30.65
CA ARG A 119 -18.09 -5.23 -32.12
C ARG A 119 -18.22 -3.94 -32.95
N ARG A 120 -17.64 -2.83 -32.51
CA ARG A 120 -17.40 -1.63 -33.33
C ARG A 120 -16.10 -0.97 -32.89
N GLY A 121 -15.09 -0.99 -33.74
CA GLY A 121 -13.78 -0.39 -33.44
C GLY A 121 -12.63 -1.17 -34.07
N ALA A 122 -12.77 -1.57 -35.33
CA ALA A 122 -11.66 -2.12 -36.11
C ALA A 122 -11.80 -1.73 -37.59
N GLU A 123 -12.33 -0.54 -37.88
CA GLU A 123 -12.23 0.10 -39.18
C GLU A 123 -12.17 1.61 -38.92
N GLU A 124 -11.12 2.25 -39.45
CA GLU A 124 -10.86 3.69 -39.65
C GLU A 124 -9.50 4.15 -39.10
N GLY A 125 -8.61 4.47 -40.04
CA GLY A 125 -7.28 5.02 -39.76
C GLY A 125 -6.21 4.76 -40.82
N GLY A 126 -6.59 4.57 -42.08
CA GLY A 126 -5.71 4.86 -43.22
C GLY A 126 -5.77 6.36 -43.55
N THR A 127 -4.75 6.84 -44.28
CA THR A 127 -4.54 8.21 -44.81
C THR A 127 -4.22 9.28 -43.74
N GLU A 128 -3.21 10.14 -43.83
CA GLU A 128 -2.67 10.83 -45.01
C GLU A 128 -1.34 11.57 -44.71
N HIS A 129 -0.63 11.85 -45.79
CA HIS A 129 0.47 12.77 -46.11
C HIS A 129 1.12 13.74 -45.10
N GLY A 130 2.46 13.83 -45.22
CA GLY A 130 3.09 15.00 -45.85
C GLY A 130 3.69 16.05 -44.92
N CYS A 131 5.01 16.01 -44.76
CA CYS A 131 5.98 17.11 -44.95
C CYS A 131 7.40 16.54 -44.79
#